data_AF-A0A260Z0Q3-F1
#
_entry.id   AF-A0A260Z0Q3-F1
#
_cell.length_a   1.000
_cell.length_b   1.000
_cell.length_c   1.000
_cell.angle_alpha   90.00
_cell.angle_beta   90.00
_cell.angle_gamma   90.00
#
_symmetry.space_group_name_H-M   'P 1'
#
loop_
_entity.id
_entity.type
_entity.pdbx_description
1 polymer ?
#
loop_
_entity_poly.entity_id
_entity_poly.type
_entity_poly.pdbx_seq_one_letter_code
_entity_poly.pdbx_strand_id
1 'polypeptide(L)'
;MDETSMSPSKIYLELILAYFEYMGLKGFKNRHLWTNPPDKGVDYIFNIHTDSQKYLDKDGLIAWYHKILQQGKTTRLLAGYRNFEEEFKKKGFNHPIDLPVFVNSLWCKILKSFNNE
;
A
#
# COMPACT_ATOMS: atom_id res chain seq x y z
N MET A 1 -31.04 -6.55 -3.08
CA MET A 1 -29.92 -6.34 -2.13
C MET A 1 -29.88 -4.86 -1.85
N ASP A 2 -29.98 -4.48 -0.58
CA ASP A 2 -30.05 -3.08 -0.15
C ASP A 2 -28.77 -2.32 -0.54
N GLU A 3 -28.92 -1.25 -1.35
CA GLU A 3 -27.83 -0.38 -1.81
C GLU A 3 -27.12 0.36 -0.66
N THR A 4 -27.67 0.31 0.55
CA THR A 4 -27.09 0.99 1.73
C THR A 4 -26.05 0.17 2.51
N SER A 5 -25.90 -1.14 2.25
CA SER A 5 -24.89 -1.95 2.96
C SER A 5 -23.51 -1.84 2.28
N MET A 6 -22.54 -1.20 2.94
CA MET A 6 -21.16 -1.15 2.45
C MET A 6 -20.56 -2.55 2.38
N SER A 7 -19.93 -2.90 1.25
CA SER A 7 -19.20 -4.16 1.13
C SER A 7 -18.00 -4.18 2.10
N PRO A 8 -17.59 -5.35 2.63
CA PRO A 8 -16.40 -5.47 3.50
C PRO A 8 -15.15 -4.85 2.87
N SER A 9 -14.98 -5.05 1.57
CA SER A 9 -13.92 -4.42 0.78
C SER A 9 -13.93 -2.89 0.90
N LYS A 10 -15.10 -2.25 0.84
CA LYS A 10 -15.20 -0.79 0.94
C LYS A 10 -14.83 -0.33 2.34
N ILE A 11 -15.27 -1.05 3.38
CA ILE A 11 -14.96 -0.73 4.78
C ILE A 11 -13.43 -0.74 5.02
N TYR A 12 -12.72 -1.76 4.51
CA TYR A 12 -11.26 -1.81 4.67
C TYR A 12 -10.54 -0.66 3.97
N LEU A 13 -11.01 -0.26 2.78
CA LEU A 13 -10.44 0.88 2.07
C LEU A 13 -10.69 2.19 2.83
N GLU A 14 -11.91 2.42 3.33
CA GLU A 14 -12.20 3.62 4.14
C GLU A 14 -11.35 3.66 5.42
N LEU A 15 -11.10 2.52 6.07
CA LEU A 15 -10.22 2.45 7.24
C LEU A 15 -8.78 2.91 6.91
N ILE A 16 -8.23 2.48 5.77
CA ILE A 16 -6.90 2.90 5.31
C ILE A 16 -6.87 4.41 5.05
N LEU A 17 -7.91 4.96 4.41
CA LEU A 17 -7.98 6.40 4.15
C LEU A 17 -8.12 7.22 5.43
N ALA A 18 -8.93 6.77 6.39
CA ALA A 18 -9.05 7.39 7.69
C ALA A 18 -7.70 7.40 8.43
N TYR A 19 -6.93 6.30 8.36
CA TYR A 19 -5.57 6.27 8.90
C TYR A 19 -4.64 7.28 8.20
N PHE A 20 -4.70 7.35 6.88
CA PHE A 20 -3.95 8.34 6.10
C PHE A 20 -4.31 9.78 6.50
N GLU A 21 -5.58 10.13 6.59
CA GLU A 21 -6.02 11.44 7.06
C GLU A 21 -5.50 11.74 8.47
N TYR A 22 -5.73 10.83 9.41
CA TYR A 22 -5.31 10.98 10.80
C TYR A 22 -3.79 11.22 10.92
N MET A 23 -2.97 10.44 10.22
CA MET A 23 -1.51 10.65 10.24
C MET A 23 -1.09 11.97 9.59
N GLY A 24 -1.87 12.47 8.63
CA GLY A 24 -1.68 13.82 8.07
C GLY A 24 -1.90 14.92 9.10
N LEU A 25 -2.94 14.80 9.92
CA LEU A 25 -3.21 15.71 11.03
C LEU A 25 -2.10 15.69 12.10
N LYS A 26 -1.35 14.58 12.20
CA LYS A 26 -0.16 14.46 13.06
C LYS A 26 1.13 14.99 12.42
N GLY A 27 1.09 15.51 11.20
CA GLY A 27 2.24 16.11 10.51
C GLY A 27 2.99 15.16 9.57
N PHE A 28 2.54 13.92 9.37
CA PHE A 28 3.17 13.00 8.43
C PHE A 28 2.79 13.35 6.98
N LYS A 29 3.80 13.74 6.19
CA LYS A 29 3.62 14.25 4.82
C LYS A 29 3.52 13.15 3.77
N ASN A 30 4.25 12.05 3.94
CA ASN A 30 4.32 10.95 2.98
C ASN A 30 3.84 9.64 3.60
N ARG A 31 3.21 8.78 2.79
CA ARG A 31 2.77 7.44 3.18
C ARG A 31 3.28 6.46 2.12
N HIS A 32 3.86 5.36 2.58
CA HIS A 32 4.42 4.35 1.70
C HIS A 32 3.62 3.06 1.86
N LEU A 33 3.17 2.52 0.74
CA LEU A 33 2.46 1.26 0.68
C LEU A 33 3.24 0.30 -0.22
N TRP A 34 3.44 -0.92 0.26
CA TRP A 34 4.01 -1.99 -0.55
C TRP A 34 2.94 -3.05 -0.79
N THR A 35 2.50 -3.15 -2.04
CA THR A 35 1.58 -4.21 -2.45
C THR A 35 2.35 -5.52 -2.58
N ASN A 36 2.23 -6.36 -1.54
CA ASN A 36 2.83 -7.69 -1.48
C ASN A 36 1.75 -8.69 -1.05
N PRO A 37 1.01 -9.31 -1.97
CA PRO A 37 0.09 -10.39 -1.58
C PRO A 37 0.89 -11.54 -0.92
N PRO A 38 0.28 -12.28 0.02
CA PRO A 38 0.97 -13.41 0.64
C PRO A 38 1.20 -14.53 -0.37
N ASP A 39 2.29 -15.27 -0.18
CA ASP A 39 2.51 -16.52 -0.92
C ASP A 39 1.47 -17.57 -0.52
N LYS A 40 1.23 -18.55 -1.41
CA LYS A 40 0.26 -19.61 -1.15
C LYS A 40 0.59 -20.37 0.13
N GLY A 41 -0.34 -20.35 1.09
CA GLY A 41 -0.18 -21.03 2.39
C GLY A 41 0.55 -20.21 3.45
N VAL A 42 0.85 -18.93 3.19
CA VAL A 42 1.42 -18.00 4.16
C VAL A 42 0.34 -17.04 4.64
N ASP A 43 0.22 -16.89 5.96
CA ASP A 43 -0.71 -15.95 6.59
C ASP A 43 0.07 -14.75 7.16
N TYR A 44 -0.47 -13.53 6.99
CA TYR A 44 0.18 -12.32 7.52
C TYR A 44 -0.17 -12.02 8.98
N ILE A 45 -1.45 -12.06 9.34
CA ILE A 45 -1.94 -11.63 10.66
C ILE A 45 -2.83 -12.70 11.27
N PHE A 46 -3.88 -13.11 10.56
CA PHE A 46 -4.83 -14.11 11.03
C PHE A 46 -4.45 -15.48 10.47
N ASN A 47 -4.22 -16.43 11.37
CA ASN A 47 -3.91 -17.81 11.00
C ASN A 47 -5.16 -18.52 10.51
N ILE A 48 -5.01 -19.36 9.48
CA ILE A 48 -6.03 -20.27 8.95
C ILE A 48 -7.23 -19.49 8.39
N HIS A 49 -7.10 -19.04 7.15
CA HIS A 49 -8.21 -18.47 6.40
C HIS A 49 -9.19 -19.54 5.92
N THR A 50 -10.47 -19.16 5.77
CA THR A 50 -11.49 -20.06 5.22
C THR A 50 -11.17 -20.42 3.77
N ASP A 51 -11.42 -21.67 3.37
CA ASP A 51 -11.16 -22.17 2.00
C ASP A 51 -11.92 -21.38 0.91
N SER A 52 -13.06 -20.76 1.26
CA SER A 52 -13.84 -19.91 0.35
C SER A 52 -13.25 -18.51 0.13
N GLN A 53 -12.24 -18.10 0.91
CA GLN A 53 -11.64 -16.78 0.79
C GLN A 53 -10.79 -16.69 -0.47
N LYS A 54 -11.16 -15.77 -1.36
CA LYS A 54 -10.39 -15.48 -2.57
C LYS A 54 -9.25 -14.51 -2.25
N TYR A 55 -8.05 -14.88 -2.66
CA TYR A 55 -6.90 -14.00 -2.62
C TYR A 55 -6.83 -13.19 -3.92
N LEU A 56 -6.58 -11.90 -3.79
CA LEU A 56 -6.20 -11.08 -4.93
C LEU A 56 -4.75 -11.40 -5.30
N ASP A 57 -4.50 -11.53 -6.60
CA ASP A 57 -3.14 -11.53 -7.11
C ASP A 57 -2.52 -10.11 -6.99
N LYS A 58 -1.27 -9.99 -7.42
CA LYS A 58 -0.53 -8.73 -7.31
C LYS A 58 -1.26 -7.57 -8.00
N ASP A 59 -1.74 -7.77 -9.22
CA ASP A 59 -2.37 -6.71 -10.01
C ASP A 59 -3.75 -6.35 -9.49
N GLY A 60 -4.54 -7.36 -9.07
CA GLY A 60 -5.82 -7.18 -8.41
C GLY A 60 -5.68 -6.39 -7.10
N LEU A 61 -4.66 -6.70 -6.29
CA LEU A 61 -4.40 -5.99 -5.04
C LEU A 61 -3.90 -4.55 -5.28
N ILE A 62 -3.08 -4.32 -6.31
CA ILE A 62 -2.69 -2.97 -6.73
C ILE A 62 -3.92 -2.16 -7.13
N ALA A 63 -4.78 -2.72 -7.99
CA ALA A 63 -6.01 -2.08 -8.43
C ALA A 63 -6.96 -1.80 -7.25
N TRP A 64 -7.00 -2.70 -6.27
CA TRP A 64 -7.78 -2.53 -5.05
C TRP A 64 -7.33 -1.31 -4.24
N TYR A 65 -6.04 -1.15 -3.99
CA TYR A 65 -5.49 0.04 -3.31
C TYR A 65 -5.60 1.32 -4.15
N HIS A 66 -5.49 1.24 -5.47
CA HIS A 66 -5.66 2.41 -6.34
C HIS A 66 -7.05 3.06 -6.18
N LYS A 67 -8.10 2.28 -5.88
CA LYS A 67 -9.43 2.83 -5.61
C LYS A 67 -9.40 3.84 -4.46
N ILE A 68 -8.73 3.51 -3.35
CA ILE A 68 -8.68 4.41 -2.19
C ILE A 68 -7.71 5.57 -2.37
N LEU A 69 -6.60 5.36 -3.07
CA LEU A 69 -5.68 6.44 -3.39
C LEU A 69 -6.33 7.47 -4.32
N GLN A 70 -7.10 7.01 -5.31
CA GLN A 70 -7.87 7.87 -6.20
C GLN A 70 -8.99 8.60 -5.46
N GLN A 71 -9.72 7.91 -4.57
CA GLN A 71 -10.72 8.55 -3.72
C GLN A 71 -10.09 9.62 -2.82
N GLY A 72 -8.99 9.33 -2.15
CA GLY A 72 -8.27 10.29 -1.31
C GLY A 72 -7.79 11.51 -2.09
N LYS A 73 -7.35 11.33 -3.34
CA LYS A 73 -7.01 12.43 -4.25
C LYS A 73 -8.23 13.27 -4.63
N THR A 74 -9.32 12.63 -5.08
CA THR A 74 -10.55 13.34 -5.52
C THR A 74 -11.21 14.11 -4.37
N THR A 75 -11.21 13.54 -3.16
CA THR A 75 -11.74 14.17 -1.94
C THR A 75 -10.78 15.18 -1.31
N ARG A 76 -9.58 15.38 -1.88
CA ARG A 76 -8.52 16.27 -1.40
C ARG A 76 -7.95 15.91 -0.03
N LEU A 77 -8.17 14.68 0.45
CA LEU A 77 -7.50 14.12 1.63
C LEU A 77 -6.03 13.78 1.35
N LEU A 78 -5.70 13.50 0.09
CA LEU A 78 -4.35 13.31 -0.41
C LEU A 78 -4.05 14.36 -1.48
N ALA A 79 -2.90 15.03 -1.38
CA ALA A 79 -2.43 15.93 -2.44
C ALA A 79 -2.18 15.17 -3.76
N GLY A 80 -1.86 13.89 -3.66
CA GLY A 80 -1.67 12.97 -4.78
C GLY A 80 -1.04 11.67 -4.31
N TYR A 81 -0.86 10.74 -5.24
CA TYR A 81 -0.11 9.51 -5.04
C TYR A 81 0.64 9.19 -6.33
N ARG A 82 1.76 8.48 -6.20
CA ARG A 82 2.62 8.04 -7.29
C ARG A 82 3.29 6.74 -6.93
N ASN A 83 3.68 5.97 -7.95
CA ASN A 83 4.54 4.81 -7.74
C ASN A 83 6.03 5.22 -7.78
N PHE A 84 6.92 4.28 -7.45
CA PHE A 84 8.36 4.56 -7.43
C PHE A 84 8.93 4.88 -8.82
N GLU A 85 8.41 4.26 -9.89
CA GLU A 85 8.86 4.56 -11.26
C GLU A 85 8.59 6.03 -11.64
N GLU A 86 7.42 6.55 -11.28
CA GLU A 86 7.07 7.96 -11.47
C GLU A 86 7.93 8.91 -10.62
N GLU A 87 8.26 8.54 -9.39
CA GLU A 87 9.18 9.32 -8.54
C GLU A 87 10.61 9.35 -9.10
N PHE A 88 11.11 8.21 -9.63
CA PHE A 88 12.41 8.17 -10.30
C PHE A 88 12.43 9.06 -11.55
N LYS A 89 11.38 9.02 -12.38
CA LYS A 89 11.26 9.90 -13.56
C LYS A 89 11.26 11.39 -13.20
N LYS A 90 10.76 11.75 -12.02
CA LYS A 90 10.78 13.13 -11.50
C LYS A 90 12.12 13.54 -10.88
N LYS A 91 13.14 12.67 -10.89
CA LYS A 91 14.41 12.86 -10.18
C LYS A 91 14.22 13.08 -8.67
N GLY A 92 13.15 12.49 -8.12
CA GLY A 92 12.87 12.53 -6.69
C GLY A 92 13.86 11.70 -5.87
N PHE A 93 14.48 10.70 -6.51
CA PHE A 93 15.55 9.86 -5.96
C PHE A 93 16.70 9.81 -6.98
N ASN A 94 17.86 10.35 -6.63
CA ASN A 94 19.04 10.40 -7.51
C ASN A 94 20.12 9.40 -7.07
N HIS A 95 20.12 9.05 -5.78
CA HIS A 95 21.04 8.09 -5.19
C HIS A 95 20.27 7.00 -4.44
N PRO A 96 20.83 5.79 -4.27
CA PRO A 96 20.21 4.73 -3.48
C PRO A 96 19.84 5.13 -2.05
N ILE A 97 20.61 6.07 -1.46
CA ILE A 97 20.37 6.61 -0.11
C ILE A 97 19.10 7.47 -0.02
N ASP A 98 18.57 7.94 -1.16
CA ASP A 98 17.34 8.73 -1.19
C ASP A 98 16.09 7.85 -1.07
N LEU A 99 16.23 6.53 -1.25
CA LEU A 99 15.11 5.60 -1.15
C LEU A 99 14.66 5.47 0.31
N PRO A 100 13.35 5.52 0.59
CA PRO A 100 12.83 5.28 1.92
C PRO A 100 13.01 3.80 2.28
N VAL A 101 13.94 3.52 3.20
CA VAL A 101 14.21 2.18 3.72
C VAL A 101 13.44 1.99 5.03
N PHE A 102 12.50 1.05 5.01
CA PHE A 102 11.76 0.62 6.20
C PHE A 102 12.17 -0.81 6.56
N VAL A 103 12.03 -1.16 7.85
CA VAL A 103 12.29 -2.52 8.32
C VAL A 103 11.47 -3.52 7.50
N ASN A 104 12.15 -4.52 6.95
CA ASN A 104 11.57 -5.59 6.12
C ASN A 104 10.88 -5.15 4.82
N SER A 105 11.05 -3.90 4.37
CA SER A 105 10.55 -3.46 3.06
C SER A 105 11.31 -4.12 1.90
N LEU A 106 10.73 -4.05 0.70
CA LEU A 106 11.37 -4.48 -0.54
C LEU A 106 12.79 -3.90 -0.70
N TRP A 107 12.93 -2.57 -0.54
CA TRP A 107 14.22 -1.90 -0.67
C TRP A 107 15.23 -2.34 0.39
N CYS A 108 14.79 -2.57 1.64
CA CYS A 108 15.67 -3.11 2.67
C CYS A 108 16.22 -4.50 2.29
N LYS A 109 15.36 -5.37 1.75
CA LYS A 109 15.77 -6.71 1.30
C LYS A 109 16.75 -6.66 0.13
N ILE A 110 16.46 -5.82 -0.87
CA ILE A 110 17.32 -5.64 -2.05
C ILE A 110 18.69 -5.06 -1.66
N LEU A 111 18.72 -4.02 -0.82
CA LEU A 111 19.99 -3.42 -0.41
C LEU A 111 20.85 -4.40 0.41
N LYS A 112 20.21 -5.25 1.24
CA LYS A 112 20.92 -6.31 1.97
C LYS A 112 21.48 -7.39 1.05
N SER A 113 20.81 -7.73 -0.04
CA SER A 113 21.33 -8.76 -0.97
C SER A 113 22.61 -8.30 -1.66
N PHE A 114 22.79 -7.00 -1.91
CA PHE A 114 24.03 -6.46 -2.48
C PHE A 114 25.21 -6.43 -1.50
N ASN A 115 24.95 -6.40 -0.19
CA ASN A 115 26.01 -6.36 0.83
C ASN A 115 26.46 -7.75 1.31
N ASN A 116 25.73 -8.80 0.93
CA ASN A 116 26.03 -10.19 1.30
C ASN A 116 26.71 -10.96 0.15
N GLU A 117 27.19 -10.25 -0.87
CA GLU A 117 28.21 -10.69 -1.84
C GLU A 117 29.55 -10.05 -1.47
#